data_AF-A0A6N8H8Z8-F1
#
_entry.id   AF-A0A6N8H8Z8-F1
#
_cell.length_a   1.000
_cell.length_b   1.000
_cell.length_c   1.000
_cell.angle_alpha   90.00
_cell.angle_beta   90.00
_cell.angle_gamma   90.00
#
_symmetry.space_group_name_H-M   'P 1'
#
loop_
_entity.id
_entity.type
_entity.pdbx_description
1 polymer ?
#
loop_
_entity_poly.entity_id
_entity_poly.type
_entity_poly.pdbx_seq_one_letter_code
_entity_poly.pdbx_strand_id
1 'polypeptide(L)'
;MQIYDITIKNFRGIKSLTNLKVGDINSFVGKNDSGKSSILKALDAFFNEKFNPNDIFQGKHESEKTEINIRFTPNPNTHPLALDNDQKVSLTKIFHYSTSARLLKEFYYTCYDINDETVNNCWGNKESEINSFMSILGLEFSKSGRGVTNLSKIEQIDNNTKNLGRALKTYPAEEYIKNIKKLDYFELPEFSLFDAEQDLNIGSTNFQNQFKPIANKSLDDNKRLTTKLERRVQSDLEKEFTIITQLMQKNVPDLELIKPSVNCNWNNLVKFDLSLKFNSDSYEIPISNKGTGFKRLLMVAYFEYLAQKKNKTIPNFWN
;
A
#
# COMPACT_ATOMS: atom_id res chain seq x y z
N MET A 1 9.78 14.59 3.83
CA MET A 1 10.56 15.15 4.96
C MET A 1 11.85 14.36 5.17
N GLN A 2 12.88 14.98 5.77
CA GLN A 2 14.13 14.31 6.14
C GLN A 2 14.04 13.72 7.55
N ILE A 3 14.58 12.51 7.75
CA ILE A 3 14.74 11.92 9.07
C ILE A 3 15.84 12.70 9.81
N TYR A 4 15.58 13.07 11.06
CA TYR A 4 16.51 13.76 11.94
C TYR A 4 17.25 12.78 12.86
N ASP A 5 16.51 11.91 13.55
CA ASP A 5 17.08 10.80 14.30
C ASP A 5 16.10 9.64 14.49
N ILE A 6 16.67 8.50 14.89
CA ILE A 6 15.98 7.23 15.07
C ILE A 6 16.24 6.74 16.50
N THR A 7 15.17 6.32 17.17
CA THR A 7 15.21 5.65 18.48
C THR A 7 14.51 4.29 18.37
N ILE A 8 15.18 3.24 18.84
CA ILE A 8 14.68 1.86 18.77
C ILE A 8 14.78 1.23 20.16
N LYS A 9 13.70 0.60 20.62
CA LYS A 9 13.68 -0.20 21.84
C LYS A 9 13.16 -1.60 21.56
N ASN A 10 13.83 -2.59 22.13
CA ASN A 10 13.44 -4.00 22.13
C ASN A 10 13.20 -4.61 20.74
N PHE A 11 14.03 -4.28 19.75
CA PHE A 11 13.91 -4.79 18.37
C PHE A 11 15.11 -5.65 17.97
N ARG A 12 14.87 -6.94 17.66
CA ARG A 12 15.92 -7.94 17.37
C ARG A 12 17.04 -7.87 18.39
N GLY A 13 18.31 -7.75 18.00
CA GLY A 13 19.44 -7.59 18.92
C GLY A 13 19.56 -6.21 19.60
N ILE A 14 18.67 -5.25 19.32
CA ILE A 14 18.73 -3.90 19.88
C ILE A 14 17.82 -3.83 21.11
N LYS A 15 18.41 -3.81 22.31
CA LYS A 15 17.67 -3.49 23.55
C LYS A 15 17.25 -2.02 23.57
N SER A 16 18.20 -1.12 23.36
CA SER A 16 17.97 0.32 23.32
C SER A 16 19.00 0.99 22.40
N LEU A 17 18.51 1.82 21.49
CA LEU A 17 19.27 2.73 20.66
C LEU A 17 18.55 4.07 20.73
N THR A 18 19.22 5.12 21.16
CA THR A 18 18.61 6.43 21.39
C THR A 18 19.22 7.48 20.47
N ASN A 19 18.35 8.27 19.83
CA ASN A 19 18.71 9.46 19.05
C ASN A 19 19.85 9.24 18.04
N LEU A 20 19.84 8.11 17.33
CA LEU A 20 20.78 7.86 16.24
C LEU A 20 20.56 8.89 15.14
N LYS A 21 21.46 9.86 15.04
CA LYS A 21 21.44 10.89 13.99
C LYS A 21 21.66 10.27 12.63
N VAL A 22 20.92 10.77 11.64
CA VAL A 22 21.08 10.40 10.25
C VAL A 22 21.19 11.65 9.38
N GLY A 23 22.05 11.60 8.36
CA GLY A 23 22.17 12.63 7.33
C GLY A 23 21.59 12.18 6.00
N ASP A 24 21.93 12.87 4.92
CA ASP A 24 21.48 12.51 3.57
C ASP A 24 22.08 11.18 3.09
N ILE A 25 23.31 10.87 3.52
CA ILE A 25 24.01 9.62 3.25
C ILE A 25 24.55 9.07 4.57
N ASN A 26 24.20 7.83 4.88
CA ASN A 26 24.60 7.16 6.12
C ASN A 26 25.30 5.84 5.79
N SER A 27 26.45 5.60 6.41
CA SER A 27 27.14 4.31 6.35
C SER A 27 27.23 3.71 7.75
N PHE A 28 26.60 2.56 7.94
CA PHE A 28 26.64 1.83 9.21
C PHE A 28 27.74 0.76 9.15
N VAL A 29 28.84 0.95 9.88
CA VAL A 29 30.00 0.05 9.89
C VAL A 29 30.18 -0.53 11.30
N GLY A 30 30.58 -1.80 11.39
CA GLY A 30 30.76 -2.51 12.65
C GLY A 30 30.87 -4.01 12.48
N LYS A 31 31.23 -4.73 13.54
CA LYS A 31 31.37 -6.20 13.55
C LYS A 31 30.06 -6.91 13.20
N ASN A 32 30.12 -8.16 12.73
CA ASN A 32 28.91 -8.97 12.53
C ASN A 32 28.09 -9.05 13.83
N ASP A 33 26.76 -9.15 13.67
CA ASP A 33 25.78 -9.19 14.76
C ASP A 33 25.73 -7.96 15.68
N SER A 34 26.42 -6.88 15.35
CA SER A 34 26.37 -5.61 16.11
C SER A 34 25.07 -4.82 15.92
N GLY A 35 24.04 -5.38 15.30
CA GLY A 35 22.73 -4.75 15.12
C GLY A 35 22.56 -3.83 13.90
N LYS A 36 23.55 -3.73 13.00
CA LYS A 36 23.49 -2.86 11.80
C LYS A 36 22.25 -3.14 10.93
N SER A 37 22.06 -4.40 10.55
CA SER A 37 20.90 -4.84 9.76
C SER A 37 19.59 -4.68 10.54
N SER A 38 19.64 -4.75 11.88
CA SER A 38 18.47 -4.54 12.74
C SER A 38 17.95 -3.10 12.66
N ILE A 39 18.83 -2.10 12.51
CA ILE A 39 18.43 -0.71 12.28
C ILE A 39 17.63 -0.59 10.98
N LEU A 40 18.15 -1.16 9.88
CA LEU A 40 17.47 -1.12 8.58
C LEU A 40 16.12 -1.86 8.60
N LYS A 41 16.05 -2.99 9.31
CA LYS A 41 14.80 -3.77 9.46
C LYS A 41 13.79 -3.08 10.38
N ALA A 42 14.23 -2.31 11.37
CA ALA A 42 13.36 -1.46 12.17
C ALA A 42 12.74 -0.34 11.32
N LEU A 43 13.50 0.27 10.42
CA LEU A 43 12.96 1.23 9.45
C LEU A 43 11.93 0.57 8.51
N ASP A 44 12.22 -0.64 8.01
CA ASP A 44 11.26 -1.41 7.19
C ASP A 44 9.96 -1.72 7.95
N ALA A 45 10.07 -2.09 9.24
CA ALA A 45 8.91 -2.29 10.11
C ALA A 45 8.12 -0.99 10.32
N PHE A 46 8.79 0.14 10.50
CA PHE A 46 8.13 1.44 10.70
C PHE A 46 7.40 1.91 9.45
N PHE A 47 8.06 1.95 8.29
CA PHE A 47 7.50 2.52 7.07
C PHE A 47 6.58 1.55 6.30
N ASN A 48 6.98 0.29 6.18
CA ASN A 48 6.29 -0.71 5.35
C ASN A 48 5.45 -1.70 6.17
N GLU A 49 5.42 -1.55 7.49
CA GLU A 49 4.69 -2.40 8.43
C GLU A 49 5.04 -3.90 8.36
N LYS A 50 6.25 -4.20 7.89
CA LYS A 50 6.82 -5.55 7.85
C LYS A 50 7.43 -5.88 9.22
N PHE A 51 6.66 -6.56 10.05
CA PHE A 51 7.07 -6.95 11.40
C PHE A 51 6.66 -8.39 11.68
N ASN A 52 7.59 -9.18 12.21
CA ASN A 52 7.44 -10.60 12.50
C ASN A 52 7.74 -10.89 13.99
N PRO A 53 7.32 -12.04 14.53
CA PRO A 53 7.59 -12.37 15.95
C PRO A 53 9.09 -12.39 16.28
N ASN A 54 9.92 -12.78 15.31
CA ASN A 54 11.38 -12.82 15.46
C ASN A 54 12.03 -11.42 15.50
N ASP A 55 11.26 -10.35 15.24
CA ASP A 55 11.73 -8.98 15.35
C ASP A 55 11.68 -8.45 16.79
N ILE A 56 11.10 -9.20 17.72
CA ILE A 56 11.05 -8.85 19.14
C ILE A 56 12.38 -9.21 19.81
N PHE A 57 12.94 -8.27 20.57
CA PHE A 57 14.10 -8.56 21.42
C PHE A 57 13.72 -9.55 22.52
N GLN A 58 14.37 -10.71 22.51
CA GLN A 58 14.09 -11.82 23.42
C GLN A 58 14.40 -11.49 24.89
N GLY A 59 15.30 -10.54 25.15
CA GLY A 59 15.68 -10.13 26.50
C GLY A 59 14.80 -9.04 27.12
N LYS A 60 13.66 -8.71 26.52
CA LYS A 60 12.73 -7.70 27.05
C LYS A 60 11.91 -8.26 28.22
N HIS A 61 11.52 -7.40 29.16
CA HIS A 61 10.56 -7.78 30.19
C HIS A 61 9.14 -7.91 29.61
N GLU A 62 8.25 -8.66 30.27
CA GLU A 62 6.87 -8.88 29.78
C GLU A 62 6.09 -7.58 29.57
N SER A 63 6.30 -6.59 30.43
CA SER A 63 5.68 -5.27 30.35
C SER A 63 6.27 -4.37 29.27
N GLU A 64 7.46 -4.67 28.76
CA GLU A 64 8.15 -3.84 27.77
C GLU A 64 7.63 -4.13 26.36
N LYS A 65 7.38 -3.08 25.58
CA LYS A 65 6.96 -3.19 24.19
C LYS A 65 8.15 -2.97 23.23
N THR A 66 7.97 -3.39 21.97
CA THR A 66 8.91 -3.08 20.89
C THR A 66 8.51 -1.73 20.29
N GLU A 67 9.39 -0.74 20.36
CA GLU A 67 9.08 0.65 20.00
C GLU A 67 10.10 1.16 18.99
N ILE A 68 9.60 1.80 17.93
CA ILE A 68 10.43 2.51 16.95
C ILE A 68 9.90 3.92 16.85
N ASN A 69 10.71 4.89 17.29
CA ASN A 69 10.44 6.31 17.17
C ASN A 69 11.37 6.91 16.11
N ILE A 70 10.79 7.70 15.22
CA ILE A 70 11.53 8.45 14.20
C ILE A 70 11.12 9.92 14.33
N ARG A 71 12.12 10.78 14.46
CA ARG A 71 11.94 12.22 14.42
C ARG A 71 12.32 12.77 13.07
N PHE A 72 11.54 13.71 12.56
CA PHE A 72 11.73 14.32 11.24
C PHE A 72 11.92 15.82 11.38
N THR A 73 12.70 16.39 10.46
CA THR A 73 12.82 17.84 10.32
C THR A 73 11.52 18.38 9.70
N PRO A 74 10.79 19.27 10.41
CA PRO A 74 9.55 19.84 9.89
C PRO A 74 9.81 20.92 8.83
N ASN A 75 8.73 21.34 8.17
CA ASN A 75 8.75 22.57 7.38
C ASN A 75 8.85 23.77 8.36
N PRO A 76 9.58 24.85 8.01
CA PRO A 76 9.65 26.07 8.83
C PRO A 76 8.29 26.64 9.28
N ASN A 77 7.23 26.42 8.51
CA ASN A 77 5.89 26.93 8.82
C ASN A 77 5.04 25.95 9.66
N THR A 78 5.59 24.84 10.14
CA THR A 78 4.85 23.91 11.01
C THR A 78 4.64 24.53 12.39
N HIS A 79 3.39 24.54 12.85
CA HIS A 79 3.03 25.14 14.13
C HIS A 79 3.71 24.43 15.33
N PRO A 80 4.23 25.14 16.34
CA PRO A 80 4.95 24.54 17.48
C PRO A 80 4.19 23.46 18.23
N LEU A 81 2.88 23.63 18.46
CA LEU A 81 2.02 22.60 19.09
C LEU A 81 1.92 21.27 18.31
N ALA A 82 2.41 21.20 17.07
CA ALA A 82 2.50 19.97 16.29
C ALA A 82 3.84 19.23 16.47
N LEU A 83 4.80 19.83 17.18
CA LEU A 83 6.20 19.43 17.25
C LEU A 83 6.59 19.06 18.68
N ASP A 84 7.64 18.26 18.84
CA ASP A 84 8.26 18.00 20.14
C ASP A 84 9.03 19.22 20.68
N ASN A 85 9.63 19.08 21.86
CA ASN A 85 10.36 20.17 22.52
C ASN A 85 11.62 20.61 21.74
N ASP A 86 12.14 19.78 20.84
CA ASP A 86 13.26 20.09 19.95
C ASP A 86 12.79 20.61 18.57
N GLN A 87 11.51 20.96 18.47
CA GLN A 87 10.84 21.40 17.24
C GLN A 87 10.95 20.37 16.11
N LYS A 88 10.75 19.08 16.43
CA LYS A 88 10.72 17.98 15.47
C LYS A 88 9.35 17.32 15.43
N VAL A 89 9.00 16.78 14.27
CA VAL A 89 7.85 15.86 14.17
C VAL A 89 8.30 14.53 14.73
N SER A 90 7.73 14.09 15.85
CA SER A 90 8.11 12.84 16.53
C SER A 90 7.00 11.81 16.38
N LEU A 91 7.30 10.71 15.71
CA LEU A 91 6.34 9.64 15.41
C LEU A 91 6.84 8.30 15.95
N THR A 92 5.98 7.59 16.68
CA THR A 92 6.30 6.33 17.35
C THR A 92 5.36 5.24 16.88
N LYS A 93 5.89 4.13 16.37
CA LYS A 93 5.14 2.89 16.19
C LYS A 93 5.52 1.87 17.26
N ILE A 94 4.51 1.24 17.84
CA ILE A 94 4.67 0.20 18.84
C ILE A 94 4.12 -1.11 18.29
N PHE A 95 4.92 -2.17 18.38
CA PHE A 95 4.59 -3.50 17.87
C PHE A 95 4.54 -4.49 19.03
N HIS A 96 3.45 -5.26 19.09
CA HIS A 96 3.29 -6.34 20.06
C HIS A 96 2.27 -7.36 19.54
N TYR A 97 2.26 -8.55 20.13
CA TYR A 97 1.27 -9.59 19.81
C TYR A 97 0.21 -9.67 20.88
N SER A 98 -1.04 -9.84 20.47
CA SER A 98 -2.13 -10.20 21.38
C SER A 98 -1.95 -11.62 21.93
N THR A 99 -2.72 -11.97 22.95
CA THR A 99 -2.84 -13.35 23.46
C THR A 99 -3.29 -14.35 22.39
N SER A 100 -3.97 -13.89 21.34
CA SER A 100 -4.38 -14.67 20.17
C SER A 100 -3.33 -14.71 19.04
N ALA A 101 -2.07 -14.36 19.33
CA ALA A 101 -0.96 -14.33 18.37
C ALA A 101 -1.18 -13.41 17.15
N ARG A 102 -2.05 -12.40 17.27
CA ARG A 102 -2.25 -11.37 16.24
C ARG A 102 -1.31 -10.20 16.48
N LEU A 103 -0.65 -9.74 15.43
CA LEU A 103 0.15 -8.52 15.48
C LEU A 103 -0.76 -7.29 15.69
N LEU A 104 -0.50 -6.55 16.76
CA LEU A 104 -1.07 -5.26 17.06
C LEU A 104 -0.02 -4.17 16.81
N LYS A 105 -0.47 -3.10 16.17
CA LYS A 105 0.33 -1.94 15.78
C LYS A 105 -0.35 -0.72 16.37
N GLU A 106 0.33 -0.01 17.24
CA GLU A 106 -0.13 1.27 17.77
C GLU A 106 0.73 2.37 17.13
N PHE A 107 0.11 3.51 16.79
CA PHE A 107 0.80 4.62 16.15
C PHE A 107 0.54 5.93 16.91
N TYR A 108 1.61 6.56 17.35
CA TYR A 108 1.58 7.73 18.20
C TYR A 108 2.41 8.86 17.65
N TYR A 109 2.08 10.08 18.05
CA TYR A 109 2.93 11.24 17.90
C TYR A 109 3.17 11.89 19.27
N THR A 110 4.35 12.50 19.43
CA THR A 110 4.73 13.21 20.65
C THR A 110 4.93 14.68 20.32
N CYS A 111 4.34 15.57 21.12
CA CYS A 111 4.44 17.01 20.96
C CYS A 111 4.64 17.74 22.29
N TYR A 112 5.16 18.96 22.22
CA TYR A 112 5.31 19.87 23.34
C TYR A 112 4.04 20.73 23.45
N ASP A 113 3.05 20.14 24.09
CA ASP A 113 1.66 20.59 24.07
C ASP A 113 1.31 21.45 25.29
N ILE A 114 0.13 22.05 25.26
CA ILE A 114 -0.45 22.84 26.36
C ILE A 114 -0.53 21.95 27.61
N ASN A 115 0.03 22.44 28.72
CA ASN A 115 -0.02 21.73 30.01
C ASN A 115 -1.37 21.91 30.71
N ASP A 116 -2.43 21.45 30.05
CA ASP A 116 -3.80 21.49 30.54
C ASP A 116 -4.53 20.17 30.23
N GLU A 117 -5.48 19.78 31.09
CA GLU A 117 -6.25 18.54 30.92
C GLU A 117 -7.45 18.72 29.99
N THR A 118 -7.97 19.95 29.86
CA THR A 118 -9.18 20.27 29.10
C THR A 118 -8.88 20.76 27.69
N VAL A 119 -7.81 21.54 27.50
CA VAL A 119 -7.38 22.11 26.22
C VAL A 119 -6.01 21.55 25.88
N ASN A 120 -6.00 20.51 25.05
CA ASN A 120 -4.77 19.83 24.61
C ASN A 120 -5.00 19.09 23.27
N ASN A 121 -3.94 18.48 22.76
CA ASN A 121 -3.93 17.63 21.57
C ASN A 121 -4.55 18.32 20.35
N CYS A 122 -4.31 19.61 20.15
CA CYS A 122 -4.97 20.40 19.11
C CYS A 122 -4.77 19.81 17.70
N TRP A 123 -3.61 19.19 17.45
CA TRP A 123 -3.28 18.59 16.16
C TRP A 123 -3.81 17.16 15.98
N GLY A 124 -4.05 16.42 17.07
CA GLY A 124 -4.63 15.07 17.04
C GLY A 124 -6.15 15.04 17.19
N ASN A 125 -6.81 16.20 17.18
CA ASN A 125 -8.25 16.34 17.34
C ASN A 125 -8.94 16.84 16.06
N LYS A 126 -10.25 16.60 15.98
CA LYS A 126 -11.11 17.10 14.89
C LYS A 126 -11.53 18.53 15.16
N GLU A 127 -12.11 19.16 14.14
CA GLU A 127 -12.62 20.53 14.25
C GLU A 127 -13.65 20.71 15.38
N SER A 128 -14.48 19.70 15.65
CA SER A 128 -15.46 19.73 16.76
C SER A 128 -14.81 20.01 18.11
N GLU A 129 -13.71 19.32 18.43
CA GLU A 129 -12.96 19.49 19.65
C GLU A 129 -12.14 20.78 19.66
N ILE A 130 -11.56 21.20 18.53
CA ILE A 130 -10.88 22.50 18.44
C ILE A 130 -11.88 23.63 18.75
N ASN A 131 -13.11 23.52 18.25
CA ASN A 131 -14.18 24.46 18.53
C ASN A 131 -14.60 24.44 20.02
N SER A 132 -14.63 23.27 20.68
CA SER A 132 -14.94 23.22 22.12
C SER A 132 -13.86 23.87 22.96
N PHE A 133 -12.58 23.74 22.58
CA PHE A 133 -11.47 24.45 23.24
C PHE A 133 -11.62 25.96 23.16
N MET A 134 -12.00 26.50 21.99
CA MET A 134 -12.27 27.92 21.83
C MET A 134 -13.39 28.39 22.77
N SER A 135 -14.48 27.62 22.88
CA SER A 135 -15.57 27.92 23.82
C SER A 135 -15.12 27.91 25.29
N ILE A 136 -14.29 26.93 25.69
CA ILE A 136 -13.74 26.84 27.05
C ILE A 136 -12.89 28.06 27.39
N LEU A 137 -12.12 28.54 26.42
CA LEU A 137 -11.29 29.74 26.54
C LEU A 137 -12.08 31.06 26.42
N GLY A 138 -13.40 31.00 26.17
CA GLY A 138 -14.24 32.19 25.97
C GLY A 138 -13.93 32.95 24.68
N LEU A 139 -13.35 32.28 23.68
CA LEU A 139 -12.98 32.88 22.40
C LEU A 139 -14.13 32.77 21.41
N GLU A 140 -14.45 33.86 20.71
CA GLU A 140 -15.42 33.83 19.62
C GLU A 140 -14.83 33.13 18.38
N PHE A 141 -15.57 32.21 17.79
CA PHE A 141 -15.19 31.56 16.55
C PHE A 141 -16.39 31.23 15.67
N SER A 142 -16.16 31.19 14.36
CA SER A 142 -17.09 30.64 13.37
C SER A 142 -16.64 29.23 12.94
N LYS A 143 -17.57 28.43 12.41
CA LYS A 143 -17.21 27.15 11.75
C LYS A 143 -16.23 27.43 10.60
N SER A 144 -15.28 26.52 10.38
CA SER A 144 -14.24 26.71 9.37
C SER A 144 -14.86 26.91 7.97
N GLY A 145 -14.34 27.90 7.24
CA GLY A 145 -14.94 28.47 6.02
C GLY A 145 -14.61 29.97 5.93
N ARG A 146 -15.06 30.68 4.88
CA ARG A 146 -14.88 32.15 4.65
C ARG A 146 -13.67 32.80 5.37
N GLY A 147 -12.46 32.27 5.17
CA GLY A 147 -11.20 32.83 5.71
C GLY A 147 -10.74 32.31 7.09
N VAL A 148 -11.57 31.59 7.85
CA VAL A 148 -11.21 30.97 9.15
C VAL A 148 -10.85 29.51 8.93
N THR A 149 -9.63 29.14 9.33
CA THR A 149 -9.10 27.77 9.24
C THR A 149 -8.87 27.18 10.63
N ASN A 150 -8.79 25.86 10.74
CA ASN A 150 -8.38 25.22 11.99
C ASN A 150 -7.00 25.73 12.45
N LEU A 151 -6.08 26.03 11.53
CA LEU A 151 -4.78 26.61 11.87
C LEU A 151 -4.95 27.95 12.61
N SER A 152 -5.76 28.86 12.09
CA SER A 152 -6.03 30.15 12.75
C SER A 152 -6.71 30.02 14.13
N LYS A 153 -7.46 28.94 14.37
CA LYS A 153 -8.04 28.65 15.70
C LYS A 153 -6.97 28.13 16.66
N ILE A 154 -6.13 27.21 16.18
CA ILE A 154 -5.00 26.67 16.95
C ILE A 154 -4.03 27.79 17.37
N GLU A 155 -3.75 28.76 16.48
CA GLU A 155 -2.94 29.93 16.82
C GLU A 155 -3.55 30.80 17.92
N GLN A 156 -4.88 30.96 17.91
CA GLN A 156 -5.59 31.68 18.98
C GLN A 156 -5.54 30.91 20.30
N ILE A 157 -5.76 29.59 20.26
CA ILE A 157 -5.65 28.72 21.43
C ILE A 157 -4.23 28.80 22.02
N ASP A 158 -3.20 28.67 21.18
CA ASP A 158 -1.81 28.73 21.62
C ASP A 158 -1.47 30.07 22.30
N ASN A 159 -1.91 31.18 21.69
CA ASN A 159 -1.71 32.51 22.26
C ASN A 159 -2.41 32.73 23.61
N ASN A 160 -3.62 32.19 23.78
CA ASN A 160 -4.42 32.33 25.01
C ASN A 160 -4.06 31.33 26.11
N THR A 161 -3.18 30.37 25.82
CA THR A 161 -2.78 29.32 26.78
C THR A 161 -1.30 29.38 27.16
N LYS A 162 -0.58 30.46 26.80
CA LYS A 162 0.86 30.61 27.12
C LYS A 162 1.14 30.53 28.62
N ASN A 163 0.24 31.07 29.44
CA ASN A 163 0.32 31.06 30.90
C ASN A 163 0.20 29.65 31.52
N LEU A 164 -0.42 28.69 30.81
CA LEU A 164 -0.57 27.31 31.29
C LEU A 164 0.73 26.51 31.19
N GLY A 165 1.73 27.01 30.46
CA GLY A 165 2.98 26.31 30.21
C GLY A 165 2.82 25.18 29.18
N ARG A 166 3.93 24.48 28.92
CA ARG A 166 4.01 23.41 27.91
C ARG A 166 4.67 22.16 28.50
N ALA A 167 4.20 20.99 28.08
CA ALA A 167 4.69 19.70 28.54
C ALA A 167 4.76 18.69 27.37
N LEU A 168 5.72 17.77 27.42
CA LEU A 168 5.77 16.67 26.45
C LEU A 168 4.59 15.73 26.68
N LYS A 169 3.76 15.54 25.66
CA LYS A 169 2.59 14.65 25.68
C LYS A 169 2.58 13.76 24.45
N THR A 170 1.97 12.59 24.56
CA THR A 170 1.90 11.58 23.48
C THR A 170 0.46 11.17 23.23
N TYR A 171 0.09 11.12 21.95
CA TYR A 171 -1.30 10.90 21.51
C TYR A 171 -1.34 10.00 20.28
N PRO A 172 -2.49 9.35 19.99
CA PRO A 172 -2.68 8.61 18.74
C PRO A 172 -2.43 9.48 17.50
N ALA A 173 -1.73 8.94 16.51
CA ALA A 173 -1.24 9.72 15.36
C ALA A 173 -2.23 9.79 14.19
N GLU A 174 -3.32 9.01 14.19
CA GLU A 174 -4.18 8.85 13.01
C GLU A 174 -4.77 10.18 12.52
N GLU A 175 -5.29 10.99 13.44
CA GLU A 175 -5.87 12.30 13.09
C GLU A 175 -4.76 13.36 12.92
N TYR A 176 -3.69 13.27 13.70
CA TYR A 176 -2.50 14.12 13.55
C TYR A 176 -1.94 14.07 12.13
N ILE A 177 -1.72 12.86 11.59
CA ILE A 177 -1.18 12.69 10.24
C ILE A 177 -2.11 13.30 9.18
N LYS A 178 -3.43 13.21 9.35
CA LYS A 178 -4.38 13.86 8.42
C LYS A 178 -4.30 15.38 8.51
N ASN A 179 -4.18 15.92 9.71
CA ASN A 179 -4.16 17.36 9.94
C ASN A 179 -2.84 17.99 9.48
N ILE A 180 -1.71 17.38 9.79
CA ILE A 180 -0.40 17.88 9.37
C ILE A 180 -0.18 17.75 7.86
N LYS A 181 -0.75 16.73 7.19
CA LYS A 181 -0.77 16.60 5.72
C LYS A 181 -1.47 17.73 4.97
N LYS A 182 -2.40 18.43 5.63
CA LYS A 182 -3.09 19.58 5.02
C LYS A 182 -2.20 20.82 4.91
N LEU A 183 -1.07 20.82 5.61
CA LEU A 183 0.01 21.75 5.32
C LEU A 183 0.70 21.21 4.07
N ASP A 184 0.66 21.97 2.97
CA ASP A 184 0.98 21.61 1.56
C ASP A 184 2.31 20.85 1.29
N TYR A 185 3.09 20.50 2.30
CA TYR A 185 4.43 19.93 2.20
C TYR A 185 4.73 18.80 3.19
N PHE A 186 3.72 18.27 3.91
CA PHE A 186 3.93 17.12 4.79
C PHE A 186 3.65 15.81 4.04
N GLU A 187 4.73 15.15 3.61
CA GLU A 187 4.70 13.75 3.18
C GLU A 187 5.76 12.94 3.94
N LEU A 188 5.31 11.78 4.47
CA LEU A 188 6.22 10.79 5.02
C LEU A 188 7.06 10.21 3.88
N PRO A 189 8.37 10.02 4.08
CA PRO A 189 9.23 9.46 3.05
C PRO A 189 8.82 8.02 2.73
N GLU A 190 8.93 7.65 1.45
CA GLU A 190 8.86 6.27 1.02
C GLU A 190 10.16 5.55 1.40
N PHE A 191 10.06 4.33 1.90
CA PHE A 191 11.21 3.53 2.33
C PHE A 191 11.31 2.24 1.54
N SER A 192 12.44 2.04 0.87
CA SER A 192 12.77 0.81 0.14
C SER A 192 13.99 0.14 0.77
N LEU A 193 13.84 -1.13 1.14
CA LEU A 193 14.94 -1.94 1.66
C LEU A 193 15.46 -2.89 0.57
N PHE A 194 16.74 -2.72 0.23
CA PHE A 194 17.47 -3.60 -0.67
C PHE A 194 18.32 -4.55 0.16
N ASP A 195 18.09 -5.85 0.01
CA ASP A 195 18.98 -6.85 0.60
C ASP A 195 20.18 -7.04 -0.34
N ALA A 196 21.40 -7.00 0.18
CA ALA A 196 22.60 -7.19 -0.64
C ALA A 196 22.70 -8.62 -1.18
N GLU A 197 22.06 -9.58 -0.51
CA GLU A 197 21.98 -10.99 -0.92
C GLU A 197 20.71 -11.31 -1.73
N GLN A 198 19.85 -10.32 -2.03
CA GLN A 198 18.80 -10.56 -3.01
C GLN A 198 19.46 -10.92 -4.35
N ASP A 199 18.87 -11.87 -5.06
CA ASP A 199 19.19 -12.14 -6.45
C ASP A 199 19.18 -10.81 -7.22
N LEU A 200 20.38 -10.23 -7.40
CA LEU A 200 20.66 -9.08 -8.29
C LEU A 200 20.37 -9.43 -9.74
N ASN A 201 19.96 -10.68 -9.99
CA ASN A 201 19.30 -11.10 -11.20
C ASN A 201 18.11 -10.17 -11.47
N ILE A 202 18.25 -9.37 -12.52
CA ILE A 202 17.23 -8.45 -13.04
C ILE A 202 15.92 -9.21 -13.31
N GLY A 203 15.96 -10.52 -13.62
CA GLY A 203 14.78 -11.35 -13.81
C GLY A 203 14.02 -11.74 -12.53
N SER A 204 14.55 -11.45 -11.35
CA SER A 204 13.90 -11.82 -10.09
C SER A 204 12.63 -11.00 -9.84
N THR A 205 11.60 -11.64 -9.30
CA THR A 205 10.30 -10.99 -9.04
C THR A 205 10.44 -9.78 -8.12
N ASN A 206 11.38 -9.81 -7.17
CA ASN A 206 11.59 -8.74 -6.21
C ASN A 206 12.17 -7.49 -6.88
N PHE A 207 13.20 -7.64 -7.72
CA PHE A 207 13.77 -6.55 -8.50
C PHE A 207 12.74 -5.97 -9.47
N GLN A 208 12.07 -6.83 -10.26
CA GLN A 208 11.04 -6.40 -11.22
C GLN A 208 9.88 -5.65 -10.54
N ASN A 209 9.44 -6.09 -9.34
CA ASN A 209 8.33 -5.47 -8.62
C ASN A 209 8.57 -4.00 -8.24
N GLN A 210 9.82 -3.57 -8.09
CA GLN A 210 10.14 -2.17 -7.78
C GLN A 210 9.92 -1.24 -8.98
N PHE A 211 10.11 -1.75 -10.20
CA PHE A 211 9.95 -0.98 -11.44
C PHE A 211 8.60 -1.19 -12.13
N LYS A 212 7.84 -2.22 -11.73
CA LYS A 212 6.46 -2.47 -12.22
C LYS A 212 5.54 -1.24 -12.13
N PRO A 213 5.54 -0.42 -11.06
CA PRO A 213 4.70 0.79 -11.01
C PRO A 213 4.99 1.78 -12.16
N ILE A 214 6.24 1.90 -12.58
CA ILE A 214 6.64 2.79 -13.70
C ILE A 214 6.09 2.26 -15.02
N ALA A 215 6.24 0.95 -15.27
CA ALA A 215 5.69 0.30 -16.44
C ALA A 215 4.15 0.36 -16.47
N ASN A 216 3.50 0.11 -15.33
CA ASN A 216 2.04 0.17 -15.19
C ASN A 216 1.52 1.58 -15.43
N LYS A 217 2.19 2.60 -14.89
CA LYS A 217 1.85 4.00 -15.14
C LYS A 217 1.94 4.33 -16.64
N SER A 218 3.01 3.89 -17.30
CA SER A 218 3.14 4.06 -18.76
C SER A 218 2.03 3.35 -19.55
N LEU A 219 1.56 2.20 -19.08
CA LEU A 219 0.44 1.48 -19.71
C LEU A 219 -0.89 2.19 -19.49
N ASP A 220 -1.12 2.73 -18.29
CA ASP A 220 -2.29 3.53 -17.94
C ASP A 220 -2.31 4.86 -18.73
N ASP A 221 -1.17 5.52 -18.88
CA ASP A 221 -1.05 6.74 -19.69
C ASP A 221 -1.36 6.47 -21.18
N ASN A 222 -1.16 5.23 -21.64
CA ASN A 222 -1.43 4.76 -22.99
C ASN A 222 -2.72 3.93 -23.12
N LYS A 223 -3.71 4.16 -22.24
CA LYS A 223 -4.96 3.39 -22.18
C LYS A 223 -5.71 3.26 -23.51
N ARG A 224 -5.59 4.25 -24.39
CA ARG A 224 -6.22 4.25 -25.72
C ARG A 224 -5.61 3.18 -26.64
N LEU A 225 -4.29 2.97 -26.57
CA LEU A 225 -3.59 1.95 -27.36
C LEU A 225 -3.80 0.56 -26.80
N THR A 226 -3.76 0.40 -25.47
CA THR A 226 -4.00 -0.89 -24.81
C THR A 226 -5.44 -1.36 -25.02
N THR A 227 -6.44 -0.49 -24.89
CA THR A 227 -7.84 -0.80 -25.24
C THR A 227 -7.99 -1.22 -26.72
N LYS A 228 -7.25 -0.58 -27.63
CA LYS A 228 -7.30 -0.93 -29.06
C LYS A 228 -6.71 -2.32 -29.33
N LEU A 229 -5.63 -2.68 -28.65
CA LEU A 229 -5.03 -4.02 -28.72
C LEU A 229 -5.97 -5.08 -28.13
N GLU A 230 -6.58 -4.82 -26.98
CA GLU A 230 -7.54 -5.73 -26.33
C GLU A 230 -8.74 -6.04 -27.23
N ARG A 231 -9.33 -5.02 -27.85
CA ARG A 231 -10.42 -5.22 -28.84
C ARG A 231 -9.99 -6.06 -30.04
N ARG A 232 -8.74 -5.93 -30.50
CA ARG A 232 -8.23 -6.72 -31.62
C ARG A 232 -8.07 -8.19 -31.22
N VAL A 233 -7.50 -8.45 -30.04
CA VAL A 233 -7.35 -9.81 -29.50
C VAL A 233 -8.72 -10.47 -29.29
N GLN A 234 -9.70 -9.73 -28.74
CA GLN A 234 -11.08 -10.20 -28.61
C GLN A 234 -11.68 -10.60 -29.98
N SER A 235 -11.55 -9.73 -30.98
CA SER A 235 -12.07 -10.00 -32.33
C SER A 235 -11.41 -11.19 -33.01
N ASP A 236 -10.10 -11.37 -32.83
CA ASP A 236 -9.38 -12.50 -33.41
C ASP A 236 -9.76 -13.82 -32.71
N LEU A 237 -9.92 -13.82 -31.38
CA LEU A 237 -10.43 -14.99 -30.66
C LEU A 237 -11.87 -15.35 -31.05
N GLU A 238 -12.77 -14.38 -31.20
CA GLU A 238 -14.15 -14.62 -31.63
C GLU A 238 -14.22 -15.31 -33.01
N LYS A 239 -13.36 -14.89 -33.96
CA LYS A 239 -13.26 -15.54 -35.28
C LYS A 239 -12.84 -17.00 -35.16
N GLU A 240 -11.82 -17.27 -34.37
CA GLU A 240 -11.30 -18.64 -34.21
C GLU A 240 -12.31 -19.53 -33.45
N PHE A 241 -12.95 -19.02 -32.40
CA PHE A 241 -13.96 -19.75 -31.63
C PHE A 241 -15.28 -19.95 -32.38
N THR A 242 -15.59 -19.14 -33.40
CA THR A 242 -16.70 -19.41 -34.32
C THR A 242 -16.48 -20.73 -35.06
N ILE A 243 -15.27 -20.99 -35.55
CA ILE A 243 -14.91 -22.22 -36.25
C ILE A 243 -14.93 -23.41 -35.28
N ILE A 244 -14.39 -23.22 -34.07
CA ILE A 244 -14.39 -24.26 -33.03
C ILE A 244 -15.83 -24.62 -32.61
N THR A 245 -16.73 -23.64 -32.51
CA THR A 245 -18.15 -23.86 -32.21
C THR A 245 -18.80 -24.76 -33.26
N GLN A 246 -18.56 -24.50 -34.54
CA GLN A 246 -19.11 -25.30 -35.66
C GLN A 246 -18.66 -26.77 -35.60
N LEU A 247 -17.41 -27.02 -35.18
CA LEU A 247 -16.90 -28.38 -35.01
C LEU A 247 -17.50 -29.06 -33.78
N MET A 248 -17.68 -28.33 -32.68
CA MET A 248 -18.33 -28.82 -31.46
C MET A 248 -19.80 -29.19 -31.67
N GLN A 249 -20.53 -28.45 -32.49
CA GLN A 249 -21.95 -28.70 -32.80
C GLN A 249 -22.21 -30.09 -33.38
N LYS A 250 -21.22 -30.72 -34.01
CA LYS A 250 -21.33 -32.11 -34.50
C LYS A 250 -21.57 -33.12 -33.38
N ASN A 251 -21.03 -32.84 -32.19
CA ASN A 251 -21.11 -33.70 -31.02
C ASN A 251 -22.10 -33.16 -29.97
N VAL A 252 -22.39 -31.86 -30.01
CA VAL A 252 -23.35 -31.18 -29.11
C VAL A 252 -24.26 -30.28 -29.95
N PRO A 253 -25.32 -30.83 -30.58
CA PRO A 253 -26.16 -30.10 -31.54
C PRO A 253 -26.86 -28.85 -30.96
N ASP A 254 -27.11 -28.83 -29.66
CA ASP A 254 -27.82 -27.74 -28.97
C ASP A 254 -26.92 -26.54 -28.62
N LEU A 255 -25.61 -26.64 -28.86
CA LEU A 255 -24.65 -25.56 -28.60
C LEU A 255 -24.82 -24.44 -29.65
N GLU A 256 -25.17 -23.24 -29.21
CA GLU A 256 -25.35 -22.09 -30.10
C GLU A 256 -24.01 -21.41 -30.41
N LEU A 257 -23.24 -21.07 -29.38
CA LEU A 257 -22.01 -20.30 -29.51
C LEU A 257 -21.06 -20.50 -28.32
N ILE A 258 -19.76 -20.55 -28.61
CA ILE A 258 -18.70 -20.40 -27.62
C ILE A 258 -18.18 -18.97 -27.68
N LYS A 259 -18.41 -18.19 -26.63
CA LYS A 259 -17.95 -16.80 -26.53
C LYS A 259 -16.67 -16.71 -25.72
N PRO A 260 -15.55 -16.29 -26.32
CA PRO A 260 -14.38 -15.90 -25.55
C PRO A 260 -14.59 -14.54 -24.92
N SER A 261 -14.13 -14.34 -23.68
CA SER A 261 -14.01 -13.03 -23.06
C SER A 261 -12.54 -12.80 -22.68
N VAL A 262 -11.95 -11.78 -23.28
CA VAL A 262 -10.57 -11.38 -22.96
C VAL A 262 -10.57 -10.51 -21.72
N ASN A 263 -9.75 -10.89 -20.75
CA ASN A 263 -9.42 -10.06 -19.60
C ASN A 263 -7.91 -9.75 -19.67
N CYS A 264 -7.58 -8.62 -20.29
CA CYS A 264 -6.18 -8.19 -20.40
C CYS A 264 -5.68 -7.63 -19.06
N ASN A 265 -5.13 -8.50 -18.22
CA ASN A 265 -4.25 -8.07 -17.16
C ASN A 265 -2.86 -7.80 -17.76
N TRP A 266 -2.63 -6.55 -18.19
CA TRP A 266 -1.35 -6.11 -18.76
C TRP A 266 -0.15 -6.33 -17.83
N ASN A 267 -0.38 -6.62 -16.55
CA ASN A 267 0.68 -6.91 -15.59
C ASN A 267 1.24 -8.33 -15.71
N ASN A 268 0.50 -9.34 -16.23
CA ASN A 268 0.92 -10.76 -16.16
C ASN A 268 0.27 -11.71 -17.22
N LEU A 269 0.38 -11.41 -18.52
CA LEU A 269 -0.26 -12.14 -19.65
C LEU A 269 -1.77 -11.91 -19.83
N VAL A 270 -2.19 -11.95 -21.11
CA VAL A 270 -3.58 -12.01 -21.54
C VAL A 270 -4.21 -13.32 -21.07
N LYS A 271 -5.20 -13.25 -20.19
CA LYS A 271 -6.05 -14.39 -19.81
C LYS A 271 -7.38 -14.24 -20.54
N PHE A 272 -7.95 -15.35 -21.00
CA PHE A 272 -9.29 -15.36 -21.57
C PHE A 272 -10.12 -16.44 -20.90
N ASP A 273 -11.39 -16.11 -20.66
CA ASP A 273 -12.39 -17.04 -20.16
C ASP A 273 -13.34 -17.43 -21.31
N LEU A 274 -14.05 -18.56 -21.16
CA LEU A 274 -14.99 -19.06 -22.16
C LEU A 274 -16.38 -19.25 -21.54
N SER A 275 -17.39 -18.69 -22.18
CA SER A 275 -18.81 -18.86 -21.85
C SER A 275 -19.55 -19.57 -22.98
N LEU A 276 -20.48 -20.44 -22.62
CA LEU A 276 -21.29 -21.23 -23.53
C LEU A 276 -22.72 -20.69 -23.58
N LYS A 277 -23.27 -20.55 -24.78
CA LYS A 277 -24.69 -20.25 -24.99
C LYS A 277 -25.36 -21.43 -25.70
N PHE A 278 -26.51 -21.86 -25.19
CA PHE A 278 -27.30 -22.96 -25.74
C PHE A 278 -28.63 -22.43 -26.26
N ASN A 279 -29.18 -23.07 -27.30
CA ASN A 279 -30.41 -22.59 -27.97
C ASN A 279 -31.64 -22.56 -27.04
N SER A 280 -31.64 -23.36 -25.97
CA SER A 280 -32.73 -23.46 -25.00
C SER A 280 -32.69 -22.43 -23.88
N ASP A 281 -31.57 -21.72 -23.71
CA ASP A 281 -31.31 -20.90 -22.52
C ASP A 281 -31.18 -19.42 -22.86
N SER A 282 -31.72 -18.55 -22.00
CA SER A 282 -31.60 -17.09 -22.13
C SER A 282 -30.31 -16.52 -21.53
N TYR A 283 -29.45 -17.36 -20.95
CA TYR A 283 -28.28 -16.99 -20.17
C TYR A 283 -27.03 -17.77 -20.60
N GLU A 284 -25.86 -17.22 -20.31
CA GLU A 284 -24.56 -17.81 -20.65
C GLU A 284 -24.01 -18.60 -19.45
N ILE A 285 -23.35 -19.72 -19.73
CA ILE A 285 -22.78 -20.60 -18.69
C ILE A 285 -21.26 -20.65 -18.84
N PRO A 286 -20.48 -20.19 -17.83
CA PRO A 286 -19.02 -20.33 -17.84
C PRO A 286 -18.58 -21.78 -17.97
N ILE A 287 -17.61 -22.06 -18.84
CA ILE A 287 -17.13 -23.44 -19.07
C ILE A 287 -16.52 -24.07 -17.82
N SER A 288 -16.02 -23.25 -16.88
CA SER A 288 -15.52 -23.68 -15.58
C SER A 288 -16.54 -24.54 -14.83
N ASN A 289 -17.83 -24.23 -15.00
CA ASN A 289 -18.96 -24.81 -14.28
C ASN A 289 -19.58 -26.03 -15.00
N LYS A 290 -19.03 -26.47 -16.15
CA LYS A 290 -19.44 -27.69 -16.85
C LYS A 290 -18.52 -28.87 -16.51
N GLY A 291 -19.09 -30.08 -16.55
CA GLY A 291 -18.40 -31.32 -16.24
C GLY A 291 -17.20 -31.61 -17.17
N THR A 292 -16.28 -32.45 -16.72
CA THR A 292 -15.00 -32.74 -17.40
C THR A 292 -15.17 -33.32 -18.81
N GLY A 293 -16.29 -33.99 -19.11
CA GLY A 293 -16.62 -34.47 -20.45
C GLY A 293 -16.78 -33.33 -21.48
N PHE A 294 -17.35 -32.20 -21.08
CA PHE A 294 -17.56 -31.04 -21.96
C PHE A 294 -16.23 -30.33 -22.27
N LYS A 295 -15.33 -30.27 -21.27
CA LYS A 295 -13.97 -29.74 -21.44
C LYS A 295 -13.14 -30.61 -22.38
N ARG A 296 -13.33 -31.94 -22.37
CA ARG A 296 -12.68 -32.88 -23.31
C ARG A 296 -13.18 -32.71 -24.74
N LEU A 297 -14.50 -32.57 -24.94
CA LEU A 297 -15.08 -32.33 -26.27
C LEU A 297 -14.59 -31.02 -26.90
N LEU A 298 -14.47 -29.95 -26.10
CA LEU A 298 -13.86 -28.69 -26.54
C LEU A 298 -12.41 -28.90 -27.00
N MET A 299 -11.62 -29.70 -26.26
CA MET A 299 -10.25 -30.02 -26.64
C MET A 299 -10.19 -30.84 -27.92
N VAL A 300 -11.08 -31.81 -28.13
CA VAL A 300 -11.17 -32.58 -29.39
C VAL A 300 -11.46 -31.66 -30.57
N ALA A 301 -12.45 -30.79 -30.46
CA ALA A 301 -12.79 -29.82 -31.51
C ALA A 301 -11.65 -28.82 -31.78
N TYR A 302 -10.93 -28.39 -30.74
CA TYR A 302 -9.74 -27.56 -30.89
C TYR A 302 -8.60 -28.28 -31.61
N PHE A 303 -8.36 -29.57 -31.30
CA PHE A 303 -7.36 -30.37 -32.01
C PHE A 303 -7.73 -30.64 -33.47
N GLU A 304 -9.01 -30.89 -33.76
CA GLU A 304 -9.51 -30.99 -35.13
C GLU A 304 -9.31 -29.67 -35.90
N TYR A 305 -9.59 -28.54 -35.26
CA TYR A 305 -9.33 -27.21 -35.80
C TYR A 305 -7.83 -27.00 -36.11
N LEU A 306 -6.92 -27.37 -35.18
CA LEU A 306 -5.47 -27.29 -35.41
C LEU A 306 -5.00 -28.19 -36.56
N ALA A 307 -5.56 -29.40 -36.67
CA ALA A 307 -5.26 -30.33 -37.77
C ALA A 307 -5.72 -29.77 -39.12
N GLN A 308 -6.91 -29.17 -39.19
CA GLN A 308 -7.42 -28.50 -40.39
C GLN A 308 -6.59 -27.25 -40.77
N LYS A 309 -6.10 -26.50 -39.77
CA LYS A 309 -5.24 -25.32 -39.99
C LYS A 309 -3.86 -25.72 -40.55
N LYS A 310 -3.27 -26.83 -40.05
CA LYS A 310 -2.03 -27.41 -40.59
C LYS A 310 -2.20 -27.93 -42.02
N ASN A 311 -3.33 -28.57 -42.36
CA ASN A 311 -3.57 -29.08 -43.71
C ASN A 311 -3.82 -27.97 -44.75
N LYS A 312 -4.30 -26.78 -44.35
CA LYS A 312 -4.37 -25.60 -45.24
C LYS A 312 -3.01 -24.95 -45.53
N THR A 313 -1.95 -25.32 -44.81
CA THR A 313 -0.60 -24.72 -44.96
C THR A 313 0.40 -25.61 -45.69
N ILE A 314 0.01 -26.82 -46.11
CA ILE A 314 0.84 -27.69 -46.97
C ILE A 314 0.36 -27.49 -48.42
N PRO A 315 1.15 -26.87 -49.32
CA PRO A 315 0.83 -26.87 -50.74
C PRO A 315 0.85 -28.32 -51.23
N ASN A 316 -0.16 -28.72 -52.02
CA ASN A 316 -0.14 -29.96 -52.77
C ASN A 316 1.14 -30.02 -53.62
N PHE A 317 2.15 -30.73 -53.13
CA PHE A 317 3.18 -31.34 -53.95
C PHE A 317 2.85 -32.83 -54.01
N TRP A 318 2.89 -33.36 -55.24
CA TRP A 318 2.61 -34.73 -55.68
C TRP A 318 1.18 -34.98 -56.23
N ASN A 319 1.12 -34.77 -57.55
CA ASN A 319 0.25 -35.29 -58.62
C ASN A 319 -1.26 -35.04 -58.57
#